data_AF-A0A195CQ04-F1
#
_entry.id   AF-A0A195CQ04-F1
#
_cell.length_a   1.000
_cell.length_b   1.000
_cell.length_c   1.000
_cell.angle_alpha   90.00
_cell.angle_beta   90.00
_cell.angle_gamma   90.00
#
_symmetry.space_group_name_H-M   'P 1'
#
loop_
_entity.id
_entity.type
_entity.pdbx_description
1 polymer ?
#
loop_
_entity_poly.entity_id
_entity_poly.type
_entity_poly.pdbx_seq_one_letter_code
_entity_poly.pdbx_strand_id
1 'polypeptide(L)'
;LTGNPISRSHLLLCFARGECSCTIGYLDQYEKSNMATTKVDNPEKPGQEVTPIHRIRITLTSRNVRSLEKVCAELINGAKKQKLKVKGPVRMPTKVLRITTRKTPCGEGSKTWDRFQMRIHKRVIDLYSPSEIVKQITSISIEPGVEVEVTIANE
;
A
#
# COMPACT_ATOMS: atom_id res chain seq x y z
N LEU A 1 36.98 -16.14 1.78
CA LEU A 1 37.36 -17.48 2.31
C LEU A 1 38.16 -17.20 3.58
N THR A 2 37.76 -17.49 4.81
CA THR A 2 36.78 -18.41 5.39
C THR A 2 36.33 -17.83 6.76
N GLY A 3 35.04 -17.59 6.95
CA GLY A 3 34.47 -17.27 8.26
C GLY A 3 33.83 -18.53 8.83
N ASN A 4 34.51 -19.18 9.77
CA ASN A 4 34.07 -20.43 10.41
C ASN A 4 32.87 -20.20 11.37
N PRO A 5 32.04 -21.24 11.60
CA PRO A 5 30.73 -21.14 12.24
C PRO A 5 30.79 -21.10 13.77
N ILE A 6 29.97 -20.24 14.37
CA ILE A 6 29.83 -20.11 15.83
C ILE A 6 29.11 -21.35 16.40
N SER A 7 29.74 -21.99 17.37
CA SER A 7 29.29 -23.24 18.01
C SER A 7 28.07 -23.05 18.92
N ARG A 8 27.24 -24.11 18.99
CA ARG A 8 25.95 -24.20 19.73
C ARG A 8 26.05 -24.07 21.26
N SER A 9 27.24 -23.98 21.85
CA SER A 9 27.44 -23.87 23.29
C SER A 9 27.28 -22.43 23.82
N HIS A 10 27.35 -21.42 22.96
CA HIS A 10 27.24 -20.01 23.38
C HIS A 10 25.78 -19.56 23.64
N LEU A 11 24.79 -20.36 23.23
CA LEU A 11 23.37 -20.04 23.42
C LEU A 11 22.86 -20.35 24.84
N LEU A 12 23.53 -21.26 25.57
CA LEU A 12 23.02 -21.78 26.84
C LEU A 12 23.46 -20.98 28.07
N LEU A 13 24.45 -20.08 27.96
CA LEU A 13 24.96 -19.30 29.11
C LEU A 13 24.22 -17.98 29.37
N CYS A 14 23.43 -17.47 28.41
CA CYS A 14 22.69 -16.21 28.60
C CYS A 14 21.43 -16.37 29.49
N PHE A 15 20.94 -17.58 29.73
CA PHE A 15 19.67 -17.79 30.45
C PHE A 15 19.79 -17.78 31.99
N ALA A 16 21.00 -17.90 32.56
CA ALA A 16 21.18 -18.16 34.00
C ALA A 16 21.72 -16.98 34.82
N ARG A 17 21.97 -15.80 34.22
CA ARG A 17 22.60 -14.66 34.91
C ARG A 17 21.71 -13.47 35.23
N GLY A 18 20.41 -13.52 34.97
CA GLY A 18 19.45 -12.53 35.53
C GLY A 18 19.71 -11.05 35.21
N GLU A 19 20.70 -10.74 34.39
CA GLU A 19 21.04 -9.42 33.88
C GLU A 19 20.75 -9.41 32.37
N CYS A 20 19.47 -9.26 32.04
CA CYS A 20 19.01 -9.09 30.66
C CYS A 20 19.23 -7.62 30.23
N SER A 21 20.48 -7.25 29.93
CA SER A 21 20.82 -5.96 29.30
C SER A 21 20.79 -5.99 27.76
N CYS A 22 20.22 -7.02 27.13
CA CYS A 22 20.23 -7.17 25.67
C CYS A 22 18.86 -7.22 24.97
N THR A 23 17.74 -6.88 25.64
CA THR A 23 16.42 -6.81 24.96
C THR A 23 15.61 -5.55 25.25
N ILE A 24 16.27 -4.44 25.62
CA ILE A 24 15.69 -3.09 25.55
C ILE A 24 16.59 -2.26 24.63
N GLY A 25 16.52 -2.57 23.34
CA GLY A 25 17.30 -1.86 22.32
C GLY A 25 16.65 -1.92 20.93
N TYR A 26 15.36 -2.30 20.85
CA TYR A 26 14.69 -2.53 19.57
C TYR A 26 13.28 -1.93 19.52
N LEU A 27 13.11 -0.72 20.07
CA LEU A 27 11.88 0.06 19.90
C LEU A 27 12.09 1.56 19.64
N ASP A 28 13.33 2.05 19.49
CA ASP A 28 13.60 3.50 19.39
C ASP A 28 14.40 3.95 18.14
N GLN A 29 14.46 3.13 17.10
CA GLN A 29 15.22 3.45 15.88
C GLN A 29 14.42 3.50 14.57
N TYR A 30 13.09 3.45 14.63
CA TYR A 30 12.25 3.51 13.42
C TYR A 30 11.33 4.73 13.34
N GLU A 31 11.74 5.86 13.89
CA GLU A 31 11.02 7.13 13.72
C GLU A 31 11.91 8.29 13.24
N LYS A 32 13.24 8.10 13.11
CA LYS A 32 14.20 9.15 12.70
C LYS A 32 14.83 9.01 11.32
N SER A 33 14.34 8.13 10.44
CA SER A 33 14.97 7.90 9.12
C SER A 33 14.17 8.37 7.90
N ASN A 34 13.13 9.20 8.05
CA ASN A 34 12.35 9.70 6.90
C ASN A 34 12.21 11.23 6.85
N MET A 35 13.28 11.95 7.17
CA MET A 35 13.64 13.14 6.39
C MET A 35 14.62 12.72 5.30
N ALA A 36 14.13 11.94 4.34
CA ALA A 36 14.87 11.65 3.12
C ALA A 36 14.62 12.79 2.12
N THR A 37 15.37 13.87 2.26
CA THR A 37 15.72 14.74 1.15
C THR A 37 16.22 13.85 0.01
N THR A 38 15.42 13.69 -1.05
CA THR A 38 16.02 13.25 -2.30
C THR A 38 16.78 14.42 -2.85
N LYS A 39 18.10 14.28 -2.86
CA LYS A 39 18.92 14.89 -3.89
C LYS A 39 18.39 14.39 -5.23
N VAL A 40 17.82 15.29 -6.00
CA VAL A 40 17.60 15.11 -7.43
C VAL A 40 18.90 15.59 -8.07
N ASP A 41 19.89 14.70 -8.16
CA ASP A 41 21.10 14.98 -8.91
C ASP A 41 20.78 14.77 -10.40
N ASN A 42 20.52 15.86 -11.12
CA ASN A 42 20.94 15.99 -12.51
C ASN A 42 21.00 17.48 -12.89
N PRO A 43 22.14 17.96 -13.43
CA PRO A 43 22.32 19.36 -13.76
C PRO A 43 21.60 19.75 -15.05
N GLU A 44 20.93 20.90 -14.98
CA GLU A 44 20.72 21.90 -16.03
C GLU A 44 19.83 21.55 -17.26
N LYS A 45 18.55 21.93 -17.14
CA LYS A 45 17.82 22.63 -18.21
C LYS A 45 17.24 23.94 -17.64
N PRO A 46 17.55 25.12 -18.19
CA PRO A 46 17.05 26.38 -17.67
C PRO A 46 15.58 26.56 -18.08
N GLY A 47 14.65 26.45 -17.11
CA GLY A 47 13.22 26.74 -17.33
C GLY A 47 12.22 25.91 -16.52
N GLN A 48 12.59 25.27 -15.40
CA GLN A 48 11.63 24.49 -14.62
C GLN A 48 11.02 25.34 -13.49
N GLU A 49 9.75 25.71 -13.63
CA GLU A 49 8.92 26.28 -12.57
C GLU A 49 8.89 25.33 -11.37
N VAL A 50 9.19 25.85 -10.17
CA VAL A 50 9.23 25.05 -8.94
C VAL A 50 7.80 24.73 -8.52
N THR A 51 7.29 23.59 -8.98
CA THR A 51 5.94 23.14 -8.62
C THR A 51 5.93 22.59 -7.17
N PRO A 52 4.90 22.93 -6.36
CA PRO A 52 4.81 22.47 -4.98
C PRO A 52 4.69 20.94 -4.91
N ILE A 53 5.46 20.36 -4.00
CA ILE A 53 5.49 18.91 -3.77
C ILE A 53 4.32 18.55 -2.85
N HIS A 54 3.31 17.88 -3.40
CA HIS A 54 2.16 17.41 -2.63
C HIS A 54 2.30 15.94 -2.22
N ARG A 55 1.73 15.60 -1.07
CA ARG A 55 1.51 14.21 -0.66
C ARG A 55 0.15 13.76 -1.18
N ILE A 56 0.14 12.88 -2.16
CA ILE A 56 -1.08 12.43 -2.83
C ILE A 56 -1.34 10.98 -2.49
N ARG A 57 -2.59 10.67 -2.15
CA ARG A 57 -3.06 9.32 -1.88
C ARG A 57 -4.06 8.93 -2.95
N ILE A 58 -3.76 7.86 -3.67
CA ILE A 58 -4.66 7.27 -4.66
C ILE A 58 -5.32 6.07 -4.00
N THR A 59 -6.64 6.09 -3.92
CA THR A 59 -7.46 4.96 -3.47
C THR A 59 -8.09 4.29 -4.68
N LEU A 60 -7.93 2.97 -4.76
CA LEU A 60 -8.59 2.12 -5.75
C LEU A 60 -9.63 1.27 -5.04
N THR A 61 -10.86 1.30 -5.54
CA THR A 61 -11.98 0.49 -5.06
C THR A 61 -12.56 -0.33 -6.21
N SER A 62 -12.74 -1.63 -6.00
CA SER A 62 -13.42 -2.48 -6.97
C SER A 62 -13.95 -3.77 -6.34
N ARG A 63 -14.83 -4.44 -7.09
CA ARG A 63 -15.30 -5.80 -6.84
C ARG A 63 -14.38 -6.86 -7.47
N ASN A 64 -13.67 -6.50 -8.55
CA ASN A 64 -12.88 -7.44 -9.35
C ASN A 64 -11.39 -7.33 -8.99
N VAL A 65 -10.81 -8.42 -8.47
CA VAL A 65 -9.39 -8.45 -8.05
C VAL A 65 -8.42 -8.36 -9.25
N ARG A 66 -8.76 -9.00 -10.37
CA ARG A 66 -7.87 -9.06 -11.56
C ARG A 66 -7.67 -7.68 -12.17
N SER A 67 -8.75 -6.93 -12.35
CA SER A 67 -8.72 -5.55 -12.86
C SER A 67 -7.94 -4.63 -11.92
N LEU A 68 -8.13 -4.75 -10.60
CA LEU A 68 -7.35 -3.98 -9.62
C LEU A 68 -5.84 -4.27 -9.68
N GLU A 69 -5.43 -5.51 -9.96
CA GLU A 69 -4.02 -5.88 -10.07
C GLU A 69 -3.35 -5.29 -11.28
N LYS A 70 -4.04 -5.32 -12.43
CA LYS A 70 -3.58 -4.66 -13.65
C LYS A 70 -3.37 -3.16 -13.43
N VAL A 71 -4.40 -2.47 -12.93
CA VAL A 71 -4.34 -1.02 -12.67
C VAL A 71 -3.25 -0.68 -11.65
N CYS A 72 -3.12 -1.43 -10.55
CA CYS A 72 -2.03 -1.22 -9.60
C CYS A 72 -0.65 -1.36 -10.25
N ALA A 73 -0.44 -2.40 -11.07
CA ALA A 73 0.85 -2.62 -11.73
C ALA A 73 1.17 -1.51 -12.74
N GLU A 74 0.18 -1.07 -13.51
CA GLU A 74 0.31 0.02 -14.48
C GLU A 74 0.62 1.35 -13.81
N LEU A 75 -0.07 1.69 -12.71
CA LEU A 75 0.22 2.91 -11.95
C LEU A 75 1.64 2.93 -11.38
N ILE A 76 2.10 1.80 -10.83
CA ILE A 76 3.48 1.68 -10.31
C ILE A 76 4.49 1.82 -11.46
N ASN A 77 4.23 1.19 -12.61
CA ASN A 77 5.10 1.27 -13.77
C ASN A 77 5.11 2.69 -14.38
N GLY A 78 3.97 3.36 -14.42
CA GLY A 78 3.84 4.76 -14.86
C GLY A 78 4.64 5.71 -13.98
N ALA A 79 4.51 5.57 -12.65
CA ALA A 79 5.26 6.38 -11.71
C ALA A 79 6.78 6.10 -11.75
N LYS A 80 7.19 4.84 -11.98
CA LYS A 80 8.60 4.48 -12.18
C LYS A 80 9.19 5.08 -13.46
N LYS A 81 8.44 5.10 -14.57
CA LYS A 81 8.87 5.73 -15.83
C LYS A 81 9.17 7.22 -15.66
N GLN A 82 8.39 7.90 -14.83
CA GLN A 82 8.55 9.31 -14.52
C GLN A 82 9.51 9.59 -13.35
N LYS A 83 10.15 8.55 -12.79
CA LYS A 83 11.11 8.63 -11.67
C LYS A 83 10.54 9.28 -10.41
N LEU A 84 9.26 9.06 -10.12
CA LEU A 84 8.62 9.53 -8.88
C LEU A 84 8.89 8.58 -7.72
N LYS A 85 8.88 9.11 -6.49
CA LYS A 85 8.92 8.28 -5.28
C LYS A 85 7.55 7.66 -5.04
N VAL A 86 7.50 6.33 -5.06
CA VAL A 86 6.28 5.55 -4.87
C VAL A 86 6.35 4.78 -3.57
N LYS A 87 5.35 4.94 -2.70
CA LYS A 87 5.05 3.92 -1.69
C LYS A 87 4.19 2.86 -2.36
N GLY A 88 4.64 1.61 -2.28
CA GLY A 88 4.01 0.47 -2.96
C GLY A 88 2.53 0.29 -2.61
N PRO A 89 1.82 -0.60 -3.32
CA PRO A 89 0.39 -0.78 -3.16
C PRO A 89 0.09 -1.43 -1.80
N VAL A 90 -0.52 -0.66 -0.90
CA VAL A 90 -0.98 -1.16 0.40
C VAL A 90 -2.35 -1.78 0.22
N ARG A 91 -2.47 -3.06 0.57
CA ARG A 91 -3.73 -3.81 0.52
C ARG A 91 -4.51 -3.55 1.81
N MET A 92 -5.64 -2.88 1.69
CA MET A 92 -6.57 -2.75 2.80
C MET A 92 -7.39 -4.03 2.95
N PRO A 93 -7.85 -4.36 4.17
CA PRO A 93 -8.72 -5.51 4.38
C PRO A 93 -9.99 -5.36 3.54
N THR A 94 -10.44 -6.50 2.99
CA THR A 94 -11.58 -6.54 2.10
C THR A 94 -12.86 -6.49 2.92
N LYS A 95 -13.76 -5.58 2.56
CA LYS A 95 -15.07 -5.51 3.20
C LYS A 95 -15.97 -6.53 2.53
N VAL A 96 -16.50 -7.47 3.32
CA VAL A 96 -17.45 -8.48 2.86
C VAL A 96 -18.85 -8.05 3.27
N LEU A 97 -19.63 -7.57 2.30
CA LEU A 97 -21.04 -7.26 2.51
C LEU A 97 -21.82 -8.56 2.40
N ARG A 98 -22.49 -8.95 3.49
CA ARG A 98 -23.26 -10.19 3.59
C ARG A 98 -24.74 -9.84 3.71
N ILE A 99 -25.55 -10.36 2.80
CA ILE A 99 -27.00 -10.26 2.86
C ILE A 99 -27.54 -11.69 2.91
N THR A 100 -28.38 -11.96 3.89
CA THR A 100 -29.06 -13.25 4.02
C THR A 100 -30.56 -13.05 3.88
N THR A 101 -31.15 -13.63 2.84
CA THR A 101 -32.58 -13.55 2.57
C THR A 101 -33.18 -14.94 2.54
N ARG A 102 -34.48 -15.03 2.82
CA ARG A 102 -35.23 -16.26 2.60
C ARG A 102 -35.35 -16.51 1.09
N LYS A 103 -35.22 -17.77 0.66
CA LYS A 103 -35.40 -18.14 -0.75
C LYS A 103 -36.83 -17.95 -1.22
N THR A 104 -37.78 -18.36 -0.37
CA THR A 104 -39.20 -18.33 -0.71
C THR A 104 -39.77 -16.92 -0.49
N PRO A 105 -40.64 -16.44 -1.41
CA PRO A 105 -41.32 -15.16 -1.25
C PRO A 105 -42.45 -15.24 -0.21
N CYS A 106 -43.08 -16.41 -0.06
CA CYS A 106 -44.16 -16.65 0.89
C CYS A 106 -43.66 -17.29 2.21
N GLY A 107 -44.48 -17.18 3.25
CA GLY A 107 -44.22 -17.72 4.59
C GLY A 107 -44.20 -19.26 4.67
N GLU A 108 -44.79 -19.93 3.69
CA GLU A 108 -44.90 -21.38 3.61
C GLU A 108 -43.64 -22.08 3.06
N GLY A 109 -43.52 -23.38 3.34
CA GLY A 109 -42.42 -24.23 2.88
C GLY A 109 -41.21 -24.30 3.82
N SER A 110 -40.11 -24.91 3.34
CA SER A 110 -38.91 -25.16 4.14
C SER A 110 -38.10 -23.88 4.42
N LYS A 111 -37.54 -23.77 5.63
CA LYS A 111 -36.74 -22.62 6.09
C LYS A 111 -35.35 -22.60 5.44
N THR A 112 -35.33 -22.32 4.14
CA THR A 112 -34.10 -22.19 3.36
C THR A 112 -33.69 -20.73 3.22
N TRP A 113 -32.38 -20.48 3.30
CA TRP A 113 -31.79 -19.15 3.29
C TRP A 113 -30.70 -19.06 2.22
N ASP A 114 -30.71 -17.99 1.44
CA ASP A 114 -29.60 -17.63 0.57
C ASP A 114 -28.60 -16.73 1.28
N ARG A 115 -27.33 -16.88 0.93
CA ARG A 115 -26.23 -16.08 1.47
C ARG A 115 -25.51 -15.38 0.33
N PHE A 116 -25.94 -14.17 0.02
CA PHE A 116 -25.27 -13.33 -0.96
C PHE A 116 -24.07 -12.63 -0.32
N GLN A 117 -22.96 -12.62 -1.04
CA GLN A 117 -21.74 -11.92 -0.63
C GLN A 117 -21.26 -11.00 -1.75
N MET A 118 -20.96 -9.76 -1.39
CA MET A 118 -20.19 -8.85 -2.23
C MET A 118 -18.87 -8.54 -1.53
N ARG A 119 -17.76 -8.67 -2.26
CA ARG A 119 -16.42 -8.33 -1.75
C ARG A 119 -15.99 -7.02 -2.37
N ILE A 120 -15.66 -6.05 -1.53
CA ILE A 120 -15.08 -4.78 -1.96
C ILE A 120 -13.61 -4.81 -1.57
N HIS A 121 -12.76 -4.75 -2.57
CA HIS A 121 -11.32 -4.73 -2.44
C HIS A 121 -10.86 -3.27 -2.52
N LYS A 122 -10.13 -2.81 -1.50
CA LYS A 122 -9.55 -1.48 -1.45
C LYS A 122 -8.03 -1.56 -1.46
N ARG A 123 -7.38 -0.73 -2.27
CA ARG A 123 -5.93 -0.57 -2.33
C ARG A 123 -5.58 0.89 -2.27
N VAL A 124 -4.47 1.22 -1.62
CA VAL A 124 -3.98 2.59 -1.48
C VAL A 124 -2.55 2.66 -1.99
N ILE A 125 -2.26 3.67 -2.80
CA ILE A 125 -0.94 3.99 -3.31
C ILE A 125 -0.66 5.43 -2.92
N ASP A 126 0.47 5.68 -2.26
CA ASP A 126 0.88 7.04 -1.90
C ASP A 126 2.04 7.49 -2.80
N LEU A 127 1.91 8.70 -3.35
CA LEU A 127 2.86 9.33 -4.26
C LEU A 127 3.32 10.69 -3.72
N TYR A 128 4.57 11.03 -4.02
CA TYR A 128 5.16 12.34 -3.76
C TYR A 128 5.46 13.03 -5.10
N SER A 129 4.57 13.92 -5.54
CA SER A 129 4.67 14.59 -6.83
C SER A 129 3.73 15.79 -6.89
N PRO A 130 3.95 16.74 -7.83
CA PRO A 130 2.95 17.76 -8.15
C PRO A 130 1.68 17.13 -8.73
N SER A 131 0.55 17.82 -8.58
CA SER A 131 -0.79 17.30 -8.92
C SER A 131 -1.03 17.13 -10.42
N GLU A 132 -0.35 17.90 -11.26
CA GLU A 132 -0.46 17.84 -12.73
C GLU A 132 -0.05 16.48 -13.29
N ILE A 133 1.08 15.97 -12.80
CA ILE A 133 1.64 14.70 -13.25
C ILE A 133 0.73 13.52 -12.85
N VAL A 134 0.12 13.59 -11.66
CA VAL A 134 -0.81 12.55 -11.19
C VAL A 134 -2.06 12.47 -12.07
N LYS A 135 -2.62 13.62 -12.47
CA LYS A 135 -3.80 13.66 -13.36
C LYS A 135 -3.53 12.95 -14.69
N GLN A 136 -2.32 13.11 -15.25
CA GLN A 136 -1.90 12.45 -16.49
C GLN A 136 -1.76 10.93 -16.33
N ILE A 137 -1.26 10.45 -15.18
CA ILE A 137 -1.12 9.01 -14.93
C ILE A 137 -2.50 8.36 -14.74
N THR A 138 -3.41 9.02 -14.01
CA THR A 138 -4.73 8.46 -13.69
C THR A 138 -5.66 8.37 -14.90
N SER A 139 -5.50 9.24 -15.91
CA SER A 139 -6.37 9.23 -17.10
C SER A 139 -6.11 8.04 -18.03
N ILE A 140 -4.90 7.48 -18.04
CA ILE A 140 -4.50 6.39 -18.96
C ILE A 140 -5.05 5.02 -18.50
N SER A 141 -5.41 4.87 -17.21
CA SER A 141 -5.65 3.55 -16.58
C SER A 141 -7.09 3.32 -16.12
N ILE A 142 -8.07 3.95 -16.79
CA ILE A 142 -9.50 3.77 -16.47
C ILE A 142 -9.98 2.42 -17.00
N GLU A 143 -9.81 1.38 -16.21
CA GLU A 143 -10.36 0.04 -16.44
C GLU A 143 -11.84 -0.01 -16.00
N PRO A 144 -12.75 -0.64 -16.79
CA PRO A 144 -14.16 -0.71 -16.42
C PRO A 144 -14.37 -1.46 -15.10
N GLY A 145 -15.05 -0.81 -14.16
CA GLY A 145 -15.39 -1.39 -12.85
C GLY A 145 -14.34 -1.20 -11.76
N VAL A 146 -13.31 -0.39 -11.99
CA VAL A 146 -12.42 0.13 -10.95
C VAL A 146 -12.70 1.62 -10.75
N GLU A 147 -12.95 2.01 -9.51
CA GLU A 147 -13.13 3.40 -9.13
C GLU A 147 -11.81 3.92 -8.52
N VAL A 148 -11.41 5.12 -8.95
CA VAL A 148 -10.15 5.76 -8.60
C VAL A 148 -10.45 7.09 -7.92
N GLU A 149 -10.06 7.21 -6.65
CA GLU A 149 -10.17 8.44 -5.89
C GLU A 149 -8.77 9.02 -5.65
N VAL A 150 -8.59 10.31 -5.89
CA VAL A 150 -7.33 11.03 -5.65
C VAL A 150 -7.55 12.01 -4.50
N THR A 151 -6.79 11.85 -3.42
CA THR A 151 -6.82 12.76 -2.26
C THR A 151 -5.49 13.48 -2.15
N ILE A 152 -5.53 14.81 -2.10
CA ILE A 152 -4.35 15.65 -1.83
C ILE A 152 -4.35 15.96 -0.34
N ALA A 153 -3.32 15.51 0.38
CA ALA A 153 -3.08 15.97 1.73
C ALA A 153 -2.34 17.30 1.63
N ASN A 154 -3.10 18.39 1.55
CA ASN A 154 -2.58 19.73 1.82
C ASN A 154 -2.49 19.82 3.35
N GLU A 155 -1.28 20.06 3.87
CA GLU A 155 -1.09 20.43 5.28
C GLU A 155 -1.81 21.77 5.57
#